data_AF-A0A0C2U603-F1
#
_entry.id   AF-A0A0C2U603-F1
#
_cell.length_a   1.000
_cell.length_b   1.000
_cell.length_c   1.000
_cell.angle_alpha   90.00
_cell.angle_beta   90.00
_cell.angle_gamma   90.00
#
_symmetry.space_group_name_H-M   'P 1'
#
loop_
_entity.id
_entity.type
_entity.pdbx_description
1 polymer ?
#
loop_
_entity_poly.entity_id
_entity_poly.type
_entity_poly.pdbx_seq_one_letter_code
_entity_poly.pdbx_strand_id
1 'polypeptide(L)'
;MGVTIEFITIIVRKDAIALKYPGGLPAFEYDFCGGPYRADSHLAAFGHMGAQDVEASLSVLESLGMELVSDGLWKDVAVVNQFFGPSRPCPWLEFEGDAAHLAGAPREPIRHYTDARPPEDPSLADRRRGVLLGLAAGDKIGGPRAMALELAYSLNEFDGLYNTDLKRRYLSWWRAGGDDTGRVFDAVMMKVNAGMPWDDAVASVDQELGGMTGGCNPAHRAAPLAMAGISTGVLVSEAHREASFTHKSEIAGSVSAFVVVLCRLLLVGSTWQSALKGAGFWTKAPGMAVLPRSAEALKPDGFAPNTLQAALYFIDQNSSFGAAMDDAVDFAGGANYCPVLVGSIGGARWGASAIPARHLEHAGDLSPFWAAAKGDWGPKTG
;
A
#
# COMPACT_ATOMS: atom_id res chain seq x y z
N MET A 1 -29.91 -17.27 1.18
CA MET A 1 -28.70 -18.11 1.22
C MET A 1 -27.54 -17.23 1.71
N GLY A 2 -27.08 -17.48 2.93
CA GLY A 2 -26.18 -16.59 3.66
C GLY A 2 -24.72 -17.01 3.49
N VAL A 3 -23.86 -16.72 4.45
CA VAL A 3 -22.49 -17.27 4.45
C VAL A 3 -22.49 -18.69 5.03
N THR A 4 -21.81 -19.63 4.37
CA THR A 4 -21.65 -21.00 4.89
C THR A 4 -20.69 -21.02 6.08
N ILE A 5 -21.00 -21.84 7.08
CA ILE A 5 -20.19 -22.08 8.27
C ILE A 5 -19.43 -23.39 8.08
N GLU A 6 -18.10 -23.32 8.04
CA GLU A 6 -17.24 -24.51 8.00
C GLU A 6 -16.28 -24.49 9.19
N PHE A 7 -16.31 -25.57 9.98
CA PHE A 7 -15.52 -25.75 11.20
C PHE A 7 -15.61 -24.55 12.18
N ILE A 8 -14.60 -23.69 12.25
CA ILE A 8 -14.65 -22.41 12.98
C ILE A 8 -14.61 -21.30 11.95
N THR A 9 -15.67 -20.51 11.87
CA THR A 9 -15.82 -19.43 10.90
C THR A 9 -15.91 -18.09 11.63
N ILE A 10 -15.07 -17.13 11.23
CA ILE A 10 -15.25 -15.73 11.59
C ILE A 10 -16.18 -15.10 10.57
N ILE A 11 -17.28 -14.50 11.05
CA ILE A 11 -18.26 -13.77 10.24
C ILE A 11 -18.19 -12.30 10.61
N VAL A 12 -18.12 -11.43 9.62
CA VAL A 12 -17.97 -9.98 9.78
C VAL A 12 -19.05 -9.26 8.98
N ARG A 13 -19.67 -8.25 9.58
CA ARG A 13 -20.65 -7.41 8.87
C ARG A 13 -19.98 -6.48 7.86
N LYS A 14 -20.46 -6.47 6.62
CA LYS A 14 -19.93 -5.61 5.55
C LYS A 14 -20.17 -4.13 5.77
N ASP A 15 -21.25 -3.75 6.45
CA ASP A 15 -21.50 -2.35 6.81
C ASP A 15 -20.49 -1.84 7.86
N ALA A 16 -20.14 -2.68 8.84
CA ALA A 16 -19.08 -2.41 9.79
C ALA A 16 -17.72 -2.33 9.09
N ILE A 17 -17.41 -3.24 8.15
CA ILE A 17 -16.18 -3.18 7.35
C ILE A 17 -16.12 -1.85 6.58
N ALA A 18 -17.18 -1.48 5.87
CA ALA A 18 -17.22 -0.25 5.09
C ALA A 18 -17.01 1.01 5.94
N LEU A 19 -17.50 1.01 7.18
CA LEU A 19 -17.42 2.14 8.09
C LEU A 19 -16.09 2.22 8.85
N LYS A 20 -15.63 1.08 9.37
CA LYS A 20 -14.58 0.99 10.38
C LYS A 20 -13.26 0.48 9.80
N TYR A 21 -13.30 -0.43 8.83
CA TYR A 21 -12.08 -1.04 8.31
C TYR A 21 -11.27 -0.04 7.46
N PRO A 22 -9.96 0.11 7.70
CA PRO A 22 -9.12 1.04 6.96
C PRO A 22 -9.03 0.69 5.47
N GLY A 23 -9.57 1.55 4.60
CA GLY A 23 -9.70 1.29 3.16
C GLY A 23 -11.03 0.65 2.76
N GLY A 24 -11.87 0.28 3.73
CA GLY A 24 -13.20 -0.29 3.54
C GLY A 24 -13.19 -1.73 3.01
N LEU A 25 -14.31 -2.12 2.39
CA LEU A 25 -14.51 -3.47 1.89
C LEU A 25 -13.43 -3.96 0.90
N PRO A 26 -12.96 -3.15 -0.07
CA PRO A 26 -11.97 -3.65 -1.03
C PRO A 26 -10.62 -4.00 -0.38
N ALA A 27 -10.19 -3.22 0.61
CA ALA A 27 -8.98 -3.51 1.38
C ALA A 27 -9.16 -4.75 2.27
N PHE A 28 -10.31 -4.88 2.92
CA PHE A 28 -10.64 -6.06 3.73
C PHE A 28 -10.62 -7.34 2.89
N GLU A 29 -11.27 -7.32 1.73
CA GLU A 29 -11.29 -8.48 0.83
C GLU A 29 -9.86 -8.83 0.42
N TYR A 30 -9.05 -7.86 0.01
CA TYR A 30 -7.65 -8.10 -0.33
C TYR A 30 -6.84 -8.74 0.80
N ASP A 31 -7.01 -8.27 2.05
CA ASP A 31 -6.22 -8.74 3.19
C ASP A 31 -6.66 -10.13 3.70
N PHE A 32 -7.90 -10.56 3.45
CA PHE A 32 -8.47 -11.80 4.00
C PHE A 32 -8.97 -12.82 2.96
N CYS A 33 -8.93 -12.54 1.64
CA CYS A 33 -9.44 -13.44 0.61
C CYS A 33 -8.52 -14.63 0.24
N GLY A 34 -7.37 -14.78 0.89
CA GLY A 34 -6.39 -15.85 0.59
C GLY A 34 -6.77 -17.26 1.07
N GLY A 35 -7.92 -17.43 1.75
CA GLY A 35 -8.38 -18.69 2.35
C GLY A 35 -9.82 -19.06 1.98
N PRO A 36 -10.54 -19.87 2.80
CA PRO A 36 -11.94 -20.26 2.56
C PRO A 36 -12.91 -19.08 2.80
N TYR A 37 -12.74 -18.01 2.02
CA TYR A 37 -13.53 -16.78 2.07
C TYR A 37 -14.88 -16.95 1.34
N ARG A 38 -15.94 -16.43 1.95
CA ARG A 38 -17.33 -16.47 1.46
C ARG A 38 -18.00 -15.15 1.77
N ALA A 39 -18.90 -14.72 0.91
CA ALA A 39 -19.65 -13.51 1.17
C ALA A 39 -21.04 -13.52 0.54
N ASP A 40 -21.95 -12.76 1.15
CA ASP A 40 -23.21 -12.32 0.55
C ASP A 40 -23.24 -10.78 0.48
N SER A 41 -24.41 -10.15 0.30
CA SER A 41 -24.55 -8.69 0.26
C SER A 41 -24.29 -7.99 1.59
N HIS A 42 -24.34 -8.72 2.71
CA HIS A 42 -24.30 -8.18 4.07
C HIS A 42 -23.15 -8.69 4.93
N LEU A 43 -22.67 -9.90 4.68
CA LEU A 43 -21.71 -10.62 5.49
C LEU A 43 -20.50 -11.05 4.66
N ALA A 44 -19.33 -11.00 5.30
CA ALA A 44 -18.10 -11.64 4.85
C ALA A 44 -17.73 -12.72 5.88
N ALA A 45 -17.26 -13.88 5.43
CA ALA A 45 -16.91 -14.99 6.30
C ALA A 45 -15.64 -15.68 5.82
N PHE A 46 -14.82 -16.14 6.75
CA PHE A 46 -13.61 -16.90 6.45
C PHE A 46 -13.34 -17.91 7.57
N GLY A 47 -12.91 -19.10 7.17
CA GLY A 47 -12.72 -20.25 8.06
C GLY A 47 -11.28 -20.40 8.59
N HIS A 48 -11.17 -21.02 9.75
CA HIS A 48 -9.92 -21.33 10.45
C HIS A 48 -9.91 -22.79 10.92
N MET A 49 -8.73 -23.36 11.12
CA MET A 49 -8.56 -24.76 11.56
C MET A 49 -8.31 -24.91 13.08
N GLY A 50 -8.07 -23.81 13.80
CA GLY A 50 -7.76 -23.84 15.23
C GLY A 50 -8.02 -22.53 15.96
N ALA A 51 -8.16 -22.60 17.28
CA ALA A 51 -8.46 -21.44 18.11
C ALA A 51 -7.37 -20.36 18.11
N GLN A 52 -6.10 -20.75 17.98
CA GLN A 52 -4.97 -19.81 17.93
C GLN A 52 -5.05 -18.89 16.70
N ASP A 53 -5.40 -19.43 15.53
CA ASP A 53 -5.54 -18.65 14.30
C ASP A 53 -6.75 -17.71 14.36
N VAL A 54 -7.82 -18.14 15.03
CA VAL A 54 -9.02 -17.33 15.30
C VAL A 54 -8.65 -16.15 16.20
N GLU A 55 -7.97 -16.39 17.32
CA GLU A 55 -7.52 -15.35 18.24
C GLU A 55 -6.58 -14.34 17.55
N ALA A 56 -5.64 -14.82 16.74
CA ALA A 56 -4.75 -13.97 15.95
C ALA A 56 -5.55 -13.08 14.98
N SER A 57 -6.52 -13.66 14.27
CA SER A 57 -7.37 -12.91 13.32
C SER A 57 -8.25 -11.88 14.02
N LEU A 58 -8.85 -12.23 15.17
CA LEU A 58 -9.64 -11.30 15.97
C LEU A 58 -8.79 -10.14 16.51
N SER A 59 -7.59 -10.43 17.01
CA SER A 59 -6.63 -9.42 17.47
C SER A 59 -6.27 -8.45 16.34
N VAL A 60 -6.03 -8.97 15.12
CA VAL A 60 -5.83 -8.13 13.94
C VAL A 60 -7.05 -7.27 13.65
N LEU A 61 -8.26 -7.84 13.56
CA LEU A 61 -9.49 -7.08 13.30
C LEU A 61 -9.73 -5.97 14.34
N GLU A 62 -9.54 -6.27 15.63
CA GLU A 62 -9.68 -5.30 16.71
C GLU A 62 -8.64 -4.18 16.58
N SER A 63 -7.38 -4.52 16.30
CA SER A 63 -6.33 -3.53 16.08
C SER A 63 -6.59 -2.61 14.88
N LEU A 64 -7.42 -3.07 13.94
CA LEU A 64 -7.87 -2.33 12.76
C LEU A 64 -9.19 -1.58 12.97
N GLY A 65 -9.70 -1.53 14.20
CA GLY A 65 -10.85 -0.72 14.59
C GLY A 65 -12.20 -1.43 14.54
N MET A 66 -12.22 -2.76 14.34
CA MET A 66 -13.45 -3.54 14.44
C MET A 66 -13.81 -3.77 15.92
N GLU A 67 -15.05 -3.52 16.28
CA GLU A 67 -15.58 -3.78 17.61
C GLU A 67 -15.99 -5.24 17.72
N LEU A 68 -15.26 -6.00 18.54
CA LEU A 68 -15.51 -7.43 18.70
C LEU A 68 -16.74 -7.67 19.57
N VAL A 69 -16.69 -7.28 20.85
CA VAL A 69 -17.72 -7.60 21.85
C VAL A 69 -18.09 -6.36 22.66
N SER A 70 -19.39 -6.15 22.87
CA SER A 70 -19.90 -5.17 23.83
C SER A 70 -21.21 -5.67 24.46
N ASP A 71 -21.37 -5.44 25.76
CA ASP A 71 -22.43 -6.02 26.62
C ASP A 71 -22.52 -7.55 26.55
N GLY A 72 -21.37 -8.22 26.37
CA GLY A 72 -21.29 -9.68 26.23
C GLY A 72 -21.78 -10.22 24.88
N LEU A 73 -22.19 -9.35 23.96
CA LEU A 73 -22.72 -9.69 22.64
C LEU A 73 -21.66 -9.45 21.54
N TRP A 74 -21.67 -10.29 20.51
CA TRP A 74 -20.93 -10.04 19.27
C TRP A 74 -21.46 -8.78 18.58
N LYS A 75 -20.57 -7.88 18.12
CA LYS A 75 -20.94 -6.58 17.49
C LYS A 75 -20.70 -6.52 15.99
N ASP A 76 -19.46 -6.27 15.56
CA ASP A 76 -19.12 -6.20 14.13
C ASP A 76 -18.72 -7.58 13.58
N VAL A 77 -18.27 -8.46 14.47
CA VAL A 77 -17.70 -9.78 14.18
C VAL A 77 -18.42 -10.83 15.03
N ALA A 78 -18.54 -12.06 14.55
CA ALA A 78 -18.96 -13.23 15.30
C ALA A 78 -18.07 -14.43 14.97
N VAL A 79 -17.71 -15.21 16.01
CA VAL A 79 -17.09 -16.51 15.82
C VAL A 79 -18.16 -17.58 15.96
N VAL A 80 -18.34 -18.36 14.89
CA VAL A 80 -19.34 -19.42 14.81
C VAL A 80 -18.65 -20.75 14.58
N ASN A 81 -18.97 -21.72 15.43
CA ASN A 81 -18.57 -23.10 15.25
C ASN A 81 -19.71 -23.88 14.58
N GLN A 82 -19.38 -24.71 13.59
CA GLN A 82 -20.36 -25.51 12.86
C GLN A 82 -21.20 -26.44 13.75
N PHE A 83 -20.62 -26.96 14.83
CA PHE A 83 -21.28 -27.92 15.73
C PHE A 83 -21.89 -27.26 16.97
N PHE A 84 -21.29 -26.15 17.45
CA PHE A 84 -21.68 -25.50 18.71
C PHE A 84 -22.40 -24.16 18.51
N GLY A 85 -22.53 -23.68 17.28
CA GLY A 85 -23.12 -22.38 16.97
C GLY A 85 -22.22 -21.20 17.38
N PRO A 86 -22.78 -20.01 17.61
CA PRO A 86 -22.00 -18.82 17.93
C PRO A 86 -21.41 -18.92 19.34
N SER A 87 -20.13 -18.57 19.49
CA SER A 87 -19.41 -18.64 20.77
C SER A 87 -19.89 -17.63 21.82
N ARG A 88 -20.68 -16.63 21.40
CA ARG A 88 -21.37 -15.65 22.23
C ARG A 88 -22.72 -15.30 21.58
N PRO A 89 -23.70 -14.77 22.34
CA PRO A 89 -24.95 -14.36 21.72
C PRO A 89 -24.74 -13.29 20.64
N CYS A 90 -25.39 -13.47 19.51
CA CYS A 90 -25.21 -12.67 18.29
C CYS A 90 -26.59 -12.37 17.69
N PRO A 91 -27.25 -11.27 18.10
CA PRO A 91 -28.64 -11.00 17.71
C PRO A 91 -28.81 -10.59 16.25
N TRP A 92 -27.71 -10.24 15.57
CA TRP A 92 -27.71 -9.87 14.16
C TRP A 92 -27.47 -11.06 13.22
N LEU A 93 -27.29 -12.28 13.75
CA LEU A 93 -27.22 -13.50 12.94
C LEU A 93 -28.47 -14.37 13.10
N GLU A 94 -28.99 -14.82 11.97
CA GLU A 94 -29.95 -15.92 11.88
C GLU A 94 -29.28 -17.14 11.23
N PHE A 95 -29.67 -18.35 11.65
CA PHE A 95 -29.06 -19.60 11.19
C PHE A 95 -30.08 -20.50 10.48
N GLU A 96 -29.69 -21.10 9.36
CA GLU A 96 -30.49 -22.08 8.61
C GLU A 96 -29.56 -23.20 8.13
N GLY A 97 -29.63 -24.36 8.79
CA GLY A 97 -28.71 -25.46 8.54
C GLY A 97 -27.26 -25.08 8.89
N ASP A 98 -26.38 -25.12 7.90
CA ASP A 98 -24.96 -24.74 7.97
C ASP A 98 -24.70 -23.31 7.46
N ALA A 99 -25.73 -22.50 7.26
CA ALA A 99 -25.61 -21.11 6.81
C ALA A 99 -25.99 -20.10 7.89
N ALA A 100 -25.35 -18.92 7.85
CA ALA A 100 -25.67 -17.75 8.67
C ALA A 100 -26.04 -16.54 7.81
N HIS A 101 -27.01 -15.76 8.25
CA HIS A 101 -27.56 -14.60 7.53
C HIS A 101 -27.66 -13.38 8.43
N LEU A 102 -27.62 -12.19 7.84
CA LEU A 102 -27.96 -10.98 8.59
C LEU A 102 -29.45 -11.02 8.96
N ALA A 103 -29.75 -10.90 10.26
CA ALA A 103 -31.10 -10.95 10.79
C ALA A 103 -32.00 -9.87 10.16
N GLY A 104 -33.21 -10.26 9.75
CA GLY A 104 -34.17 -9.37 9.10
C GLY A 104 -33.82 -8.88 7.68
N ALA A 105 -32.71 -9.34 7.09
CA ALA A 105 -32.33 -8.98 5.72
C ALA A 105 -32.93 -9.95 4.68
N PRO A 106 -33.18 -9.50 3.42
CA PRO A 106 -33.61 -10.38 2.35
C PRO A 106 -32.62 -11.53 2.10
N ARG A 107 -33.13 -12.73 1.82
CA ARG A 107 -32.28 -13.89 1.52
C ARG A 107 -31.78 -13.82 0.07
N GLU A 108 -30.47 -13.70 -0.11
CA GLU A 108 -29.81 -13.69 -1.44
C GLU A 108 -29.06 -15.01 -1.73
N PRO A 109 -28.51 -15.25 -2.93
CA PRO A 109 -27.64 -16.40 -3.19
C PRO A 109 -26.22 -16.22 -2.62
N ILE A 110 -25.60 -17.32 -2.15
CA ILE A 110 -24.19 -17.33 -1.68
C ILE A 110 -23.26 -17.07 -2.86
N ARG A 111 -22.24 -16.21 -2.69
CA ARG A 111 -21.10 -16.14 -3.59
C ARG A 111 -19.91 -16.86 -2.97
N HIS A 112 -19.63 -18.05 -3.47
CA HIS A 112 -18.38 -18.75 -3.18
C HIS A 112 -17.27 -18.09 -4.00
N TYR A 113 -16.23 -17.60 -3.33
CA TYR A 113 -15.07 -16.99 -4.00
C TYR A 113 -14.05 -18.04 -4.47
N THR A 114 -14.35 -19.33 -4.30
CA THR A 114 -13.41 -20.44 -4.52
C THR A 114 -13.24 -20.87 -5.97
N ASP A 115 -13.95 -20.27 -6.94
CA ASP A 115 -13.76 -20.56 -8.37
C ASP A 115 -13.10 -19.36 -9.07
N ALA A 116 -11.76 -19.46 -9.17
CA ALA A 116 -10.84 -18.48 -9.74
C ALA A 116 -10.87 -17.11 -9.05
N ARG A 117 -9.67 -16.51 -8.82
CA ARG A 117 -9.56 -15.07 -8.55
C ARG A 117 -10.44 -14.38 -9.60
N PRO A 118 -11.44 -13.56 -9.23
CA PRO A 118 -12.25 -12.88 -10.23
C PRO A 118 -11.30 -12.18 -11.20
N PRO A 119 -11.59 -12.19 -12.51
CA PRO A 119 -10.70 -11.61 -13.50
C PRO A 119 -10.30 -10.21 -13.04
N GLU A 120 -9.00 -9.94 -13.05
CA GLU A 120 -8.45 -8.67 -12.56
C GLU A 120 -9.24 -7.53 -13.21
N ASP A 121 -9.86 -6.68 -12.38
CA ASP A 121 -10.59 -5.52 -12.87
C ASP A 121 -9.65 -4.72 -13.79
N PRO A 122 -9.96 -4.55 -15.08
CA PRO A 122 -9.08 -3.89 -16.03
C PRO A 122 -8.65 -2.49 -15.57
N SER A 123 -9.50 -1.80 -14.81
CA SER A 123 -9.19 -0.50 -14.23
C SER A 123 -8.15 -0.59 -13.10
N LEU A 124 -8.20 -1.65 -12.27
CA LEU A 124 -7.21 -1.88 -11.21
C LEU A 124 -5.87 -2.36 -11.80
N ALA A 125 -5.89 -3.19 -12.83
CA ALA A 125 -4.71 -3.57 -13.59
C ALA A 125 -4.04 -2.33 -14.23
N ASP A 126 -4.83 -1.41 -14.77
CA ASP A 126 -4.35 -0.15 -15.33
C ASP A 126 -3.74 0.77 -14.27
N ARG A 127 -4.37 0.88 -13.08
CA ARG A 127 -3.81 1.59 -11.91
C ARG A 127 -2.49 1.00 -11.43
N ARG A 128 -2.37 -0.33 -11.40
CA ARG A 128 -1.13 -1.01 -11.01
C ARG A 128 0.02 -0.63 -11.94
N ARG A 129 -0.23 -0.63 -13.25
CA ARG A 129 0.75 -0.15 -14.25
C ARG A 129 1.03 1.34 -14.08
N GLY A 130 0.00 2.10 -13.74
CA GLY A 130 0.07 3.53 -13.49
C GLY A 130 1.06 3.89 -12.40
N VAL A 131 1.22 3.09 -11.34
CA VAL A 131 2.19 3.37 -10.26
C VAL A 131 3.61 3.53 -10.80
N LEU A 132 4.09 2.54 -11.57
CA LEU A 132 5.46 2.54 -12.10
C LEU A 132 5.65 3.57 -13.22
N LEU A 133 4.69 3.66 -14.13
CA LEU A 133 4.78 4.59 -15.26
C LEU A 133 4.60 6.03 -14.83
N GLY A 134 3.71 6.29 -13.88
CA GLY A 134 3.49 7.61 -13.33
C GLY A 134 4.73 8.09 -12.58
N LEU A 135 5.35 7.21 -11.79
CA LEU A 135 6.66 7.49 -11.16
C LEU A 135 7.70 7.86 -12.21
N ALA A 136 7.84 7.07 -13.29
CA ALA A 136 8.76 7.39 -14.38
C ALA A 136 8.43 8.72 -15.08
N ALA A 137 7.15 9.07 -15.19
CA ALA A 137 6.71 10.34 -15.75
C ALA A 137 7.13 11.54 -14.89
N GLY A 138 7.11 11.38 -13.57
CA GLY A 138 7.53 12.40 -12.60
C GLY A 138 9.04 12.53 -12.41
N ASP A 139 9.80 11.46 -12.68
CA ASP A 139 11.26 11.47 -12.52
C ASP A 139 11.97 11.95 -13.79
N LYS A 140 12.41 13.22 -13.81
CA LYS A 140 13.08 13.85 -14.95
C LYS A 140 14.59 13.60 -15.03
N ILE A 141 15.22 13.10 -13.95
CA ILE A 141 16.68 12.90 -13.92
C ILE A 141 17.03 11.41 -14.00
N GLY A 142 16.29 10.54 -13.33
CA GLY A 142 16.36 9.09 -13.53
C GLY A 142 16.71 8.24 -12.31
N GLY A 143 17.10 8.86 -11.19
CA GLY A 143 17.43 8.15 -9.95
C GLY A 143 16.23 7.40 -9.36
N PRO A 144 15.15 8.10 -8.98
CA PRO A 144 13.92 7.49 -8.47
C PRO A 144 13.38 6.32 -9.30
N ARG A 145 13.28 6.47 -10.62
CA ARG A 145 12.70 5.45 -11.50
C ARG A 145 13.60 4.22 -11.65
N ALA A 146 14.92 4.40 -11.64
CA ALA A 146 15.86 3.28 -11.68
C ALA A 146 15.80 2.48 -10.37
N MET A 147 15.82 3.15 -9.21
CA MET A 147 15.69 2.48 -7.92
C MET A 147 14.34 1.78 -7.76
N ALA A 148 13.24 2.41 -8.17
CA ALA A 148 11.92 1.79 -8.16
C ALA A 148 11.87 0.54 -9.05
N LEU A 149 12.54 0.55 -10.20
CA LEU A 149 12.61 -0.60 -11.09
C LEU A 149 13.40 -1.76 -10.46
N GLU A 150 14.51 -1.49 -9.76
CA GLU A 150 15.25 -2.53 -9.03
C GLU A 150 14.43 -3.16 -7.90
N LEU A 151 13.68 -2.35 -7.16
CA LEU A 151 12.72 -2.84 -6.17
C LEU A 151 11.64 -3.71 -6.83
N ALA A 152 11.08 -3.27 -7.96
CA ALA A 152 10.07 -4.03 -8.68
C ALA A 152 10.60 -5.38 -9.19
N TYR A 153 11.85 -5.44 -9.65
CA TYR A 153 12.48 -6.70 -10.03
C TYR A 153 12.68 -7.63 -8.84
N SER A 154 13.15 -7.11 -7.70
CA SER A 154 13.31 -7.91 -6.48
C SER A 154 11.96 -8.50 -6.02
N LEU A 155 10.90 -7.69 -6.00
CA LEU A 155 9.54 -8.15 -5.63
C LEU A 155 8.95 -9.14 -6.64
N ASN A 156 9.26 -9.01 -7.93
CA ASN A 156 8.85 -9.98 -8.95
C ASN A 156 9.63 -11.30 -8.84
N GLU A 157 10.82 -11.30 -8.24
CA GLU A 157 11.64 -12.50 -8.03
C GLU A 157 11.28 -13.20 -6.71
N PHE A 158 11.07 -12.45 -5.62
CA PHE A 158 10.85 -12.98 -4.26
C PHE A 158 9.40 -12.78 -3.77
N ASP A 159 8.95 -13.53 -2.75
CA ASP A 159 7.64 -13.33 -2.12
C ASP A 159 7.74 -12.25 -1.03
N GLY A 160 7.85 -11.00 -1.48
CA GLY A 160 8.03 -9.83 -0.64
C GLY A 160 9.45 -9.27 -0.60
N LEU A 161 9.74 -8.41 0.37
CA LEU A 161 10.98 -7.65 0.42
C LEU A 161 12.16 -8.54 0.84
N TYR A 162 13.03 -8.89 -0.10
CA TYR A 162 14.28 -9.60 0.20
C TYR A 162 15.44 -8.61 0.38
N ASN A 163 15.70 -8.23 1.64
CA ASN A 163 16.66 -7.17 2.00
C ASN A 163 18.03 -7.30 1.33
N THR A 164 18.62 -8.50 1.35
CA THR A 164 19.97 -8.74 0.83
C THR A 164 20.02 -8.50 -0.68
N ASP A 165 19.00 -8.96 -1.41
CA ASP A 165 18.93 -8.77 -2.85
C ASP A 165 18.73 -7.30 -3.21
N LEU A 166 17.78 -6.61 -2.58
CA LEU A 166 17.51 -5.21 -2.89
C LEU A 166 18.70 -4.30 -2.54
N LYS A 167 19.32 -4.49 -1.37
CA LYS A 167 20.55 -3.75 -1.00
C LYS A 167 21.66 -3.95 -2.03
N ARG A 168 21.86 -5.18 -2.53
CA ARG A 168 22.82 -5.49 -3.60
C ARG A 168 22.48 -4.80 -4.91
N ARG A 169 21.21 -4.79 -5.31
CA ARG A 169 20.74 -4.10 -6.53
C ARG A 169 20.98 -2.60 -6.46
N TYR A 170 20.61 -1.95 -5.38
CA TYR A 170 20.87 -0.52 -5.15
C TYR A 170 22.37 -0.18 -5.21
N LEU A 171 23.22 -0.98 -4.53
CA LEU A 171 24.66 -0.76 -4.57
C LEU A 171 25.24 -1.00 -5.98
N SER A 172 24.74 -2.01 -6.70
CA SER A 172 25.18 -2.31 -8.07
C SER A 172 24.82 -1.19 -9.03
N TRP A 173 23.59 -0.68 -8.94
CA TRP A 173 23.13 0.47 -9.73
C TRP A 173 23.98 1.71 -9.42
N TRP A 174 24.21 2.01 -8.14
CA TRP A 174 25.06 3.14 -7.73
C TRP A 174 26.49 3.02 -8.29
N ARG A 175 27.12 1.83 -8.19
CA ARG A 175 28.46 1.56 -8.74
C ARG A 175 28.55 1.75 -10.26
N ALA A 176 27.44 1.56 -10.97
CA ALA A 176 27.35 1.75 -12.41
C ALA A 176 27.24 3.24 -12.82
N GLY A 177 27.33 4.17 -11.87
CA GLY A 177 27.22 5.61 -12.11
C GLY A 177 25.76 6.09 -12.10
N GLY A 178 24.92 5.53 -11.22
CA GLY A 178 23.52 5.92 -11.10
C GLY A 178 23.30 7.41 -10.86
N ASP A 179 22.31 7.99 -11.55
CA ASP A 179 21.95 9.41 -11.46
C ASP A 179 21.07 9.74 -10.23
N ASP A 180 21.03 11.01 -9.84
CA ASP A 180 20.11 11.59 -8.83
C ASP A 180 19.98 10.74 -7.54
N THR A 181 21.11 10.31 -7.00
CA THR A 181 21.18 9.50 -5.78
C THR A 181 20.73 10.32 -4.55
N GLY A 182 21.02 11.62 -4.54
CA GLY A 182 20.79 12.50 -3.41
C GLY A 182 21.80 12.26 -2.28
N ARG A 183 22.03 13.30 -1.46
CA ARG A 183 23.14 13.33 -0.48
C ARG A 183 23.17 12.15 0.50
N VAL A 184 22.01 11.73 1.01
CA VAL A 184 21.94 10.67 2.05
C VAL A 184 22.22 9.30 1.46
N PHE A 185 21.54 8.95 0.36
CA PHE A 185 21.75 7.66 -0.33
C PHE A 185 23.20 7.53 -0.78
N ASP A 186 23.73 8.56 -1.44
CA ASP A 186 25.09 8.58 -1.97
C ASP A 186 26.12 8.32 -0.86
N ALA A 187 26.02 9.05 0.26
CA ALA A 187 26.92 8.89 1.39
C ALA A 187 26.85 7.49 2.01
N VAL A 188 25.66 6.88 2.08
CA VAL A 188 25.51 5.50 2.57
C VAL A 188 26.18 4.52 1.61
N MET A 189 25.92 4.64 0.30
CA MET A 189 26.52 3.77 -0.71
C MET A 189 28.04 3.89 -0.75
N MET A 190 28.60 5.10 -0.60
CA MET A 190 30.05 5.31 -0.49
C MET A 190 30.67 4.51 0.67
N LYS A 191 30.07 4.58 1.86
CA LYS A 191 30.58 3.87 3.06
C LYS A 191 30.43 2.36 2.93
N VAL A 192 29.27 1.89 2.45
CA VAL A 192 29.04 0.47 2.17
C VAL A 192 30.05 -0.04 1.14
N ASN A 193 30.28 0.72 0.07
CA ASN A 193 31.25 0.37 -0.96
C ASN A 193 32.69 0.31 -0.42
N ALA A 194 33.01 1.13 0.59
CA ALA A 194 34.28 1.09 1.31
C ALA A 194 34.40 -0.08 2.31
N GLY A 195 33.39 -0.95 2.40
CA GLY A 195 33.39 -2.16 3.24
C GLY A 195 32.78 -1.98 4.62
N MET A 196 32.17 -0.84 4.92
CA MET A 196 31.44 -0.64 6.16
C MET A 196 30.17 -1.52 6.17
N PRO A 197 29.85 -2.21 7.29
CA PRO A 197 28.55 -2.88 7.44
C PRO A 197 27.40 -1.91 7.17
N TRP A 198 26.34 -2.41 6.54
CA TRP A 198 25.28 -1.55 6.00
C TRP A 198 24.60 -0.68 7.07
N ASP A 199 24.25 -1.28 8.19
CA ASP A 199 23.52 -0.58 9.26
C ASP A 199 24.43 0.45 9.95
N ASP A 200 25.73 0.16 10.07
CA ASP A 200 26.74 1.10 10.56
C ASP A 200 26.92 2.28 9.61
N ALA A 201 26.89 2.04 8.29
CA ALA A 201 26.97 3.09 7.28
C ALA A 201 25.78 4.06 7.38
N VAL A 202 24.56 3.54 7.53
CA VAL A 202 23.35 4.36 7.73
C VAL A 202 23.44 5.16 9.03
N ALA A 203 23.84 4.53 10.13
CA ALA A 203 23.99 5.20 11.42
C ALA A 203 25.07 6.29 11.39
N SER A 204 26.20 6.03 10.73
CA SER A 204 27.31 6.96 10.56
C SER A 204 26.90 8.18 9.73
N VAL A 205 26.22 7.99 8.59
CA VAL A 205 25.72 9.10 7.75
C VAL A 205 24.72 9.96 8.52
N ASP A 206 23.79 9.34 9.25
CA ASP A 206 22.83 10.09 10.06
C ASP A 206 23.52 10.95 11.12
N GLN A 207 24.52 10.40 11.81
CA GLN A 207 25.31 11.15 12.79
C GLN A 207 26.11 12.30 12.14
N GLU A 208 26.77 12.05 11.02
CA GLU A 208 27.56 13.06 10.28
C GLU A 208 26.70 14.21 9.75
N LEU A 209 25.44 13.93 9.43
CA LEU A 209 24.45 14.92 8.99
C LEU A 209 23.63 15.51 10.16
N GLY A 210 23.98 15.20 11.41
CA GLY A 210 23.31 15.75 12.60
C GLY A 210 21.83 15.35 12.69
N GLY A 211 21.46 14.16 12.21
CA GLY A 211 20.09 13.66 12.18
C GLY A 211 19.23 14.23 11.05
N MET A 212 19.78 15.07 10.17
CA MET A 212 19.06 15.72 9.07
C MET A 212 18.91 14.79 7.84
N THR A 213 18.39 13.58 8.06
CA THR A 213 18.18 12.55 7.03
C THR A 213 16.70 12.34 6.68
N GLY A 214 15.84 13.34 6.92
CA GLY A 214 14.39 13.29 6.67
C GLY A 214 13.94 13.51 5.21
N GLY A 215 14.77 13.14 4.23
CA GLY A 215 14.49 13.38 2.81
C GLY A 215 13.44 12.46 2.20
N CYS A 216 12.80 12.87 1.10
CA CYS A 216 11.75 12.13 0.38
C CYS A 216 12.24 10.94 -0.47
N ASN A 217 13.56 10.75 -0.58
CA ASN A 217 14.19 9.77 -1.46
C ASN A 217 13.68 8.31 -1.24
N PRO A 218 13.35 7.84 -0.01
CA PRO A 218 12.66 6.56 0.17
C PRO A 218 11.25 6.53 -0.45
N ALA A 219 10.44 7.56 -0.20
CA ALA A 219 9.08 7.63 -0.74
C ALA A 219 9.05 7.69 -2.28
N HIS A 220 10.09 8.27 -2.89
CA HIS A 220 10.23 8.33 -4.35
C HIS A 220 10.37 6.97 -5.04
N ARG A 221 10.93 5.96 -4.35
CA ARG A 221 11.26 4.66 -4.96
C ARG A 221 10.45 3.49 -4.41
N ALA A 222 9.81 3.63 -3.25
CA ALA A 222 9.16 2.53 -2.55
C ALA A 222 7.78 2.14 -3.12
N ALA A 223 7.20 2.93 -4.02
CA ALA A 223 5.86 2.70 -4.59
C ALA A 223 5.60 1.27 -5.15
N PRO A 224 6.57 0.52 -5.72
CA PRO A 224 6.36 -0.87 -6.13
C PRO A 224 5.94 -1.81 -4.99
N LEU A 225 6.24 -1.52 -3.72
CA LEU A 225 5.72 -2.28 -2.57
C LEU A 225 4.18 -2.30 -2.55
N ALA A 226 3.54 -1.23 -3.04
CA ALA A 226 2.09 -1.15 -3.15
C ALA A 226 1.51 -2.18 -4.11
N MET A 227 2.33 -2.76 -4.99
CA MET A 227 1.91 -3.76 -5.96
C MET A 227 2.04 -5.18 -5.39
N ALA A 228 3.01 -5.44 -4.51
CA ALA A 228 3.36 -6.78 -3.98
C ALA A 228 2.18 -7.62 -3.42
N GLY A 229 2.31 -8.95 -3.43
CA GLY A 229 1.34 -9.88 -2.84
C GLY A 229 1.28 -9.89 -1.30
N ILE A 230 1.61 -8.77 -0.66
CA ILE A 230 1.72 -8.59 0.79
C ILE A 230 0.45 -7.91 1.30
N SER A 231 -0.05 -8.29 2.48
CA SER A 231 -1.19 -7.64 3.13
C SER A 231 -0.89 -6.18 3.51
N THR A 232 -1.92 -5.33 3.52
CA THR A 232 -1.79 -3.89 3.77
C THR A 232 -1.12 -3.58 5.11
N GLY A 233 -1.43 -4.37 6.14
CA GLY A 233 -0.83 -4.21 7.47
C GLY A 233 0.69 -4.49 7.50
N VAL A 234 1.18 -5.43 6.69
CA VAL A 234 2.62 -5.75 6.63
C VAL A 234 3.39 -4.71 5.81
N LEU A 235 2.76 -4.10 4.80
CA LEU A 235 3.39 -3.09 3.93
C LEU A 235 3.97 -1.90 4.69
N VAL A 236 3.35 -1.48 5.80
CA VAL A 236 3.89 -0.40 6.63
C VAL A 236 5.30 -0.75 7.09
N SER A 237 5.48 -1.95 7.65
CA SER A 237 6.79 -2.38 8.14
C SER A 237 7.80 -2.60 7.01
N GLU A 238 7.37 -3.09 5.84
CA GLU A 238 8.26 -3.24 4.68
C GLU A 238 8.69 -1.91 4.08
N ALA A 239 7.82 -0.90 4.03
CA ALA A 239 8.19 0.43 3.56
C ALA A 239 9.18 1.12 4.52
N HIS A 240 9.01 0.96 5.84
CA HIS A 240 9.99 1.40 6.82
C HIS A 240 11.32 0.66 6.68
N ARG A 241 11.27 -0.65 6.42
CA ARG A 241 12.47 -1.48 6.24
C ARG A 241 13.23 -1.10 4.96
N GLU A 242 12.55 -0.88 3.86
CA GLU A 242 13.16 -0.38 2.62
C GLU A 242 13.81 0.99 2.84
N ALA A 243 13.11 1.91 3.52
CA ALA A 243 13.64 3.24 3.81
C ALA A 243 14.91 3.18 4.67
N SER A 244 14.96 2.27 5.65
CA SER A 244 16.09 2.11 6.57
C SER A 244 17.37 1.62 5.89
N PHE A 245 17.31 1.17 4.64
CA PHE A 245 18.52 0.86 3.86
C PHE A 245 19.34 2.11 3.57
N THR A 246 18.81 3.31 3.75
CA THR A 246 19.55 4.55 3.46
C THR A 246 19.26 5.67 4.45
N HIS A 247 18.05 5.73 4.98
CA HIS A 247 17.60 6.82 5.84
C HIS A 247 17.29 6.28 7.23
N LYS A 248 17.97 6.78 8.26
CA LYS A 248 17.67 6.47 9.65
C LYS A 248 16.44 7.22 10.18
N SER A 249 16.11 8.36 9.56
CA SER A 249 14.99 9.21 9.95
C SER A 249 13.64 8.47 9.89
N GLU A 250 12.95 8.43 11.03
CA GLU A 250 11.57 7.92 11.13
C GLU A 250 10.59 8.71 10.25
N ILE A 251 10.83 10.01 10.06
CA ILE A 251 9.99 10.87 9.21
C ILE A 251 10.04 10.40 7.75
N ALA A 252 11.22 10.08 7.23
CA ALA A 252 11.39 9.58 5.87
C ALA A 252 10.70 8.22 5.68
N GLY A 253 10.87 7.31 6.65
CA GLY A 253 10.19 6.01 6.65
C GLY A 253 8.67 6.14 6.73
N SER A 254 8.15 7.02 7.59
CA SER A 254 6.71 7.22 7.78
C SER A 254 6.02 7.78 6.55
N VAL A 255 6.66 8.76 5.88
CA VAL A 255 6.14 9.30 4.61
C VAL A 255 6.19 8.25 3.50
N SER A 256 7.28 7.47 3.42
CA SER A 256 7.37 6.34 2.47
C SER A 256 6.24 5.33 2.67
N ALA A 257 6.02 4.91 3.91
CA ALA A 257 4.93 4.01 4.28
C ALA A 257 3.56 4.60 3.94
N PHE A 258 3.34 5.89 4.18
CA PHE A 258 2.08 6.54 3.83
C PHE A 258 1.82 6.52 2.32
N VAL A 259 2.82 6.85 1.51
CA VAL A 259 2.72 6.80 0.04
C VAL A 259 2.43 5.38 -0.45
N VAL A 260 3.17 4.39 0.06
CA VAL A 260 2.99 2.97 -0.31
C VAL A 260 1.58 2.49 0.04
N VAL A 261 1.10 2.78 1.25
CA VAL A 261 -0.25 2.37 1.67
C VAL A 261 -1.33 3.13 0.90
N LEU A 262 -1.15 4.43 0.65
CA LEU A 262 -2.10 5.19 -0.17
C LEU A 262 -2.23 4.59 -1.57
N CYS A 263 -1.10 4.28 -2.22
CA CYS A 263 -1.09 3.58 -3.50
C CYS A 263 -1.77 2.21 -3.38
N ARG A 264 -1.45 1.40 -2.36
CA ARG A 264 -2.08 0.08 -2.11
C ARG A 264 -3.59 0.19 -2.11
N LEU A 265 -4.13 1.11 -1.30
CA LEU A 265 -5.56 1.27 -1.12
C LEU A 265 -6.25 1.66 -2.43
N LEU A 266 -5.61 2.50 -3.26
CA LEU A 266 -6.11 2.85 -4.60
C LEU A 266 -6.06 1.65 -5.57
N LEU A 267 -5.04 0.81 -5.47
CA LEU A 267 -4.87 -0.39 -6.30
C LEU A 267 -5.85 -1.51 -5.95
N VAL A 268 -6.33 -1.57 -4.72
CA VAL A 268 -7.38 -2.52 -4.30
C VAL A 268 -8.79 -1.94 -4.46
N GLY A 269 -8.92 -0.70 -4.94
CA GLY A 269 -10.21 -0.10 -5.32
C GLY A 269 -10.85 0.84 -4.31
N SER A 270 -10.15 1.22 -3.23
CA SER A 270 -10.63 2.27 -2.33
C SER A 270 -10.82 3.60 -3.09
N THR A 271 -11.82 4.38 -2.69
CA THR A 271 -11.98 5.77 -3.16
C THR A 271 -10.82 6.63 -2.66
N TRP A 272 -10.56 7.77 -3.29
CA TRP A 272 -9.51 8.70 -2.88
C TRP A 272 -9.59 9.08 -1.39
N GLN A 273 -10.77 9.47 -0.92
CA GLN A 273 -10.98 9.86 0.48
C GLN A 273 -10.82 8.67 1.44
N SER A 274 -11.31 7.48 1.07
CA SER A 274 -11.13 6.27 1.87
C SER A 274 -9.66 5.86 1.92
N ALA A 275 -8.93 5.98 0.81
CA ALA A 275 -7.52 5.66 0.71
C ALA A 275 -6.65 6.61 1.55
N LEU A 276 -6.93 7.92 1.54
CA LEU A 276 -6.23 8.88 2.41
C LEU A 276 -6.45 8.58 3.89
N LYS A 277 -7.71 8.39 4.30
CA LYS A 277 -8.05 8.04 5.69
C LYS A 277 -7.40 6.72 6.09
N GLY A 278 -7.47 5.72 5.23
CA GLY A 278 -6.87 4.41 5.45
C GLY A 278 -5.35 4.50 5.58
N ALA A 279 -4.66 5.21 4.69
CA ALA A 279 -3.22 5.42 4.77
C ALA A 279 -2.82 6.06 6.11
N GLY A 280 -3.53 7.10 6.54
CA GLY A 280 -3.27 7.73 7.85
C GLY A 280 -3.54 6.80 9.03
N PHE A 281 -4.53 5.91 8.94
CA PHE A 281 -4.80 4.91 9.97
C PHE A 281 -3.70 3.84 10.03
N TRP A 282 -3.40 3.19 8.91
CA TRP A 282 -2.44 2.07 8.84
C TRP A 282 -1.05 2.49 9.29
N THR A 283 -0.60 3.69 8.90
CA THR A 283 0.72 4.21 9.32
C THR A 283 0.70 4.84 10.71
N LYS A 284 -0.45 4.86 11.40
CA LYS A 284 -0.65 5.58 12.68
C LYS A 284 -0.28 7.07 12.58
N ALA A 285 -0.41 7.65 11.39
CA ALA A 285 -0.12 9.05 11.10
C ALA A 285 -1.33 9.75 10.45
N PRO A 286 -2.48 9.86 11.15
CA PRO A 286 -3.69 10.49 10.58
C PRO A 286 -3.45 11.95 10.17
N GLY A 287 -2.48 12.64 10.80
CA GLY A 287 -2.06 13.99 10.42
C GLY A 287 -1.56 14.12 8.98
N MET A 288 -0.96 13.06 8.40
CA MET A 288 -0.49 13.06 7.01
C MET A 288 -1.66 13.10 6.01
N ALA A 289 -2.79 12.47 6.37
CA ALA A 289 -3.99 12.44 5.52
C ALA A 289 -4.69 13.80 5.44
N VAL A 290 -4.51 14.65 6.46
CA VAL A 290 -5.18 15.96 6.61
C VAL A 290 -4.21 17.15 6.50
N LEU A 291 -3.02 16.93 5.92
CA LEU A 291 -2.08 18.02 5.65
C LEU A 291 -2.78 19.15 4.85
N PRO A 292 -2.52 20.42 5.16
CA PRO A 292 -3.16 21.54 4.46
C PRO A 292 -2.96 21.46 2.95
N ARG A 293 -4.06 21.60 2.21
CA ARG A 293 -4.11 21.60 0.74
C ARG A 293 -4.22 23.03 0.20
N SER A 294 -3.24 23.87 0.50
CA SER A 294 -3.22 25.26 0.00
C SER A 294 -1.86 25.60 -0.62
N ALA A 295 -1.87 26.50 -1.61
CA ALA A 295 -0.66 26.88 -2.34
C ALA A 295 0.37 27.57 -1.43
N GLU A 296 -0.08 28.33 -0.45
CA GLU A 296 0.76 29.10 0.48
C GLU A 296 1.54 28.21 1.46
N ALA A 297 1.07 26.97 1.66
CA ALA A 297 1.70 26.01 2.55
C ALA A 297 2.82 25.20 1.86
N LEU A 298 2.92 25.26 0.54
CA LEU A 298 3.83 24.41 -0.23
C LEU A 298 5.28 24.92 -0.16
N LYS A 299 6.23 23.98 -0.11
CA LYS A 299 7.66 24.27 -0.16
C LYS A 299 8.31 23.39 -1.24
N PRO A 300 9.03 23.99 -2.22
CA PRO A 300 9.65 23.24 -3.32
C PRO A 300 10.98 22.64 -2.86
N ASP A 301 10.93 21.75 -1.86
CA ASP A 301 12.11 21.09 -1.29
C ASP A 301 11.92 19.57 -1.17
N GLY A 302 13.02 18.89 -0.84
CA GLY A 302 13.08 17.44 -0.69
C GLY A 302 12.79 16.93 0.73
N PHE A 303 12.27 17.76 1.64
CA PHE A 303 11.89 17.29 2.98
C PHE A 303 10.60 16.46 2.86
N ALA A 304 10.62 15.20 3.33
CA ALA A 304 9.58 14.23 3.00
C ALA A 304 8.14 14.71 3.29
N PRO A 305 7.84 15.34 4.45
CA PRO A 305 6.51 15.89 4.71
C PRO A 305 6.08 17.00 3.74
N ASN A 306 6.99 17.90 3.35
CA ASN A 306 6.69 18.97 2.39
C ASN A 306 6.41 18.38 1.00
N THR A 307 7.23 17.41 0.58
CA THR A 307 7.06 16.73 -0.71
C THR A 307 5.73 15.97 -0.77
N LEU A 308 5.35 15.28 0.32
CA LEU A 308 4.03 14.64 0.43
C LEU A 308 2.90 15.67 0.39
N GLN A 309 3.01 16.77 1.14
CA GLN A 309 2.01 17.83 1.17
C GLN A 309 1.75 18.40 -0.23
N ALA A 310 2.82 18.72 -0.96
CA ALA A 310 2.73 19.23 -2.33
C ALA A 310 2.12 18.20 -3.28
N ALA A 311 2.53 16.93 -3.19
CA ALA A 311 2.00 15.90 -4.10
C ALA A 311 0.50 15.69 -3.92
N LEU A 312 0.05 15.60 -2.66
CA LEU A 312 -1.36 15.46 -2.35
C LEU A 312 -2.16 16.71 -2.72
N TYR A 313 -1.59 17.92 -2.60
CA TYR A 313 -2.19 19.15 -3.10
C TYR A 313 -2.46 19.11 -4.60
N PHE A 314 -1.44 18.84 -5.43
CA PHE A 314 -1.62 18.83 -6.89
C PHE A 314 -2.59 17.75 -7.35
N ILE A 315 -2.63 16.62 -6.65
CA ILE A 315 -3.60 15.55 -6.92
C ILE A 315 -5.03 15.94 -6.50
N ASP A 316 -5.21 16.69 -5.42
CA ASP A 316 -6.53 17.17 -4.97
C ASP A 316 -7.09 18.27 -5.88
N GLN A 317 -6.24 19.18 -6.34
CA GLN A 317 -6.64 20.34 -7.13
C GLN A 317 -6.97 20.00 -8.59
N ASN A 318 -6.58 18.82 -9.06
CA ASN A 318 -6.68 18.44 -10.46
C ASN A 318 -7.61 17.25 -10.68
N SER A 319 -8.31 17.26 -11.81
CA SER A 319 -9.23 16.19 -12.22
C SER A 319 -8.57 15.12 -13.10
N SER A 320 -7.33 15.34 -13.54
CA SER A 320 -6.59 14.42 -14.41
C SER A 320 -5.11 14.31 -14.01
N PHE A 321 -4.51 13.16 -14.34
CA PHE A 321 -3.07 12.93 -14.14
C PHE A 321 -2.22 14.00 -14.83
N GLY A 322 -2.53 14.29 -16.10
CA GLY A 322 -1.72 15.21 -16.90
C GLY A 322 -1.65 16.60 -16.28
N ALA A 323 -2.79 17.16 -15.87
CA ALA A 323 -2.84 18.48 -15.25
C ALA A 323 -2.12 18.50 -13.89
N ALA A 324 -2.32 17.47 -13.05
CA ALA A 324 -1.61 17.35 -11.77
C ALA A 324 -0.09 17.29 -11.95
N MET A 325 0.38 16.55 -12.97
CA MET A 325 1.80 16.42 -13.27
C MET A 325 2.39 17.72 -13.83
N ASP A 326 1.68 18.41 -14.73
CA ASP A 326 2.11 19.70 -15.28
C ASP A 326 2.31 20.73 -14.14
N ASP A 327 1.31 20.90 -13.27
CA ASP A 327 1.39 21.82 -12.11
C ASP A 327 2.53 21.44 -11.14
N ALA A 328 2.74 20.14 -10.90
CA ALA A 328 3.78 19.67 -10.00
C ALA A 328 5.19 19.91 -10.55
N VAL A 329 5.38 19.74 -11.86
CA VAL A 329 6.65 20.04 -12.56
C VAL A 329 6.91 21.54 -12.54
N ASP A 330 5.91 22.37 -12.82
CA ASP A 330 6.03 23.83 -12.76
C ASP A 330 6.43 24.31 -11.35
N PHE A 331 5.85 23.69 -10.31
CA PHE A 331 6.17 24.00 -8.92
C PHE A 331 7.59 23.56 -8.50
N ALA A 332 8.03 22.37 -8.91
CA ALA A 332 9.32 21.81 -8.50
C ALA A 332 10.49 22.32 -9.35
N GLY A 333 10.21 22.87 -10.53
CA GLY A 333 11.22 23.30 -11.49
C GLY A 333 12.07 22.12 -11.95
N GLY A 334 13.40 22.31 -11.96
CA GLY A 334 14.35 21.27 -12.38
C GLY A 334 14.57 20.13 -11.37
N ALA A 335 13.92 20.14 -10.20
CA ALA A 335 14.11 19.14 -9.16
C ALA A 335 13.00 18.07 -9.18
N ASN A 336 13.38 16.80 -8.96
CA ASN A 336 12.44 15.67 -8.93
C ASN A 336 11.90 15.37 -7.52
N TYR A 337 11.44 16.38 -6.79
CA TYR A 337 10.82 16.14 -5.47
C TYR A 337 9.35 15.75 -5.66
N CYS A 338 8.46 16.75 -5.63
CA CYS A 338 7.02 16.53 -5.69
C CYS A 338 6.53 15.73 -6.93
N PRO A 339 7.05 15.95 -8.16
CA PRO A 339 6.54 15.28 -9.36
C PRO A 339 6.58 13.75 -9.29
N VAL A 340 7.59 13.16 -8.64
CA VAL A 340 7.73 11.71 -8.51
C VAL A 340 6.59 11.10 -7.67
N LEU A 341 6.22 11.78 -6.57
CA LEU A 341 5.10 11.36 -5.74
C LEU A 341 3.75 11.62 -6.42
N VAL A 342 3.62 12.75 -7.14
CA VAL A 342 2.43 12.99 -7.99
C VAL A 342 2.28 11.89 -9.03
N GLY A 343 3.39 11.46 -9.61
CA GLY A 343 3.47 10.37 -10.55
C GLY A 343 2.97 9.05 -10.00
N SER A 344 3.59 8.55 -8.93
CA SER A 344 3.22 7.23 -8.37
C SER A 344 1.79 7.20 -7.81
N ILE A 345 1.40 8.22 -7.02
CA ILE A 345 0.06 8.30 -6.42
C ILE A 345 -1.00 8.59 -7.49
N GLY A 346 -0.72 9.53 -8.40
CA GLY A 346 -1.61 9.85 -9.51
C GLY A 346 -1.80 8.66 -10.45
N GLY A 347 -0.74 7.91 -10.72
CA GLY A 347 -0.80 6.65 -11.47
C GLY A 347 -1.68 5.60 -10.79
N ALA A 348 -1.55 5.44 -9.46
CA ALA A 348 -2.43 4.58 -8.67
C ALA A 348 -3.90 5.04 -8.69
N ARG A 349 -4.15 6.35 -8.78
CA ARG A 349 -5.49 6.95 -8.77
C ARG A 349 -6.18 6.87 -10.13
N TRP A 350 -5.50 7.29 -11.19
CA TRP A 350 -6.08 7.49 -12.52
C TRP A 350 -5.76 6.38 -13.53
N GLY A 351 -4.73 5.56 -13.31
CA GLY A 351 -4.33 4.51 -14.24
C GLY A 351 -3.26 4.92 -15.24
N ALA A 352 -2.56 3.92 -15.79
CA ALA A 352 -1.56 4.12 -16.84
C ALA A 352 -2.16 4.75 -18.11
N SER A 353 -3.40 4.40 -18.46
CA SER A 353 -4.11 4.96 -19.62
C SER A 353 -4.35 6.47 -19.51
N ALA A 354 -4.31 7.04 -18.31
CA ALA A 354 -4.46 8.47 -18.07
C ALA A 354 -3.14 9.26 -18.19
N ILE A 355 -2.00 8.59 -18.33
CA ILE A 355 -0.67 9.22 -18.39
C ILE A 355 -0.42 9.71 -19.83
N PRO A 356 -0.28 11.03 -20.06
CA PRO A 356 0.04 11.55 -21.38
C PRO A 356 1.43 11.09 -21.87
N ALA A 357 1.53 10.68 -23.14
CA ALA A 357 2.80 10.24 -23.72
C ALA A 357 3.93 11.28 -23.58
N ARG A 358 3.61 12.58 -23.71
CA ARG A 358 4.58 13.69 -23.52
C ARG A 358 5.31 13.65 -22.19
N HIS A 359 4.67 13.13 -21.13
CA HIS A 359 5.27 13.05 -19.80
C HIS A 359 6.25 11.89 -19.66
N LEU A 360 6.34 11.01 -20.66
CA LEU A 360 7.17 9.81 -20.67
C LEU A 360 8.30 9.89 -21.72
N GLU A 361 8.27 10.85 -22.65
CA GLU A 361 9.27 11.01 -23.71
C GLU A 361 10.70 11.15 -23.18
N HIS A 362 10.88 11.81 -22.04
CA HIS A 362 12.19 11.99 -21.40
C HIS A 362 12.74 10.70 -20.75
N ALA A 363 11.91 9.66 -20.61
CA ALA A 363 12.28 8.42 -19.93
C ALA A 363 12.94 7.38 -20.82
N GLY A 364 12.98 7.59 -22.13
CA GLY A 364 13.63 6.68 -23.07
C GLY A 364 12.91 5.33 -23.17
N ASP A 365 13.65 4.22 -23.10
CA ASP A 365 13.05 2.88 -23.19
C ASP A 365 12.26 2.51 -21.93
N LEU A 366 10.95 2.42 -22.07
CA LEU A 366 10.01 2.03 -21.01
C LEU A 366 9.67 0.53 -21.01
N SER A 367 10.24 -0.26 -21.92
CA SER A 367 10.03 -1.71 -21.94
C SER A 367 10.27 -2.38 -20.58
N PRO A 368 11.27 -1.96 -19.75
CA PRO A 368 11.47 -2.52 -18.42
C PRO A 368 10.32 -2.23 -17.45
N PHE A 369 9.76 -1.01 -17.50
CA PHE A 369 8.66 -0.59 -16.64
C PHE A 369 7.37 -1.35 -16.98
N TRP A 370 7.08 -1.51 -18.28
CA TRP A 370 5.94 -2.30 -18.72
C TRP A 370 6.06 -3.77 -18.36
N ALA A 371 7.27 -4.34 -18.45
CA ALA A 371 7.53 -5.72 -18.07
C ALA A 371 7.35 -5.91 -16.55
N ALA A 372 7.97 -5.05 -15.73
CA ALA A 372 7.84 -5.11 -14.28
C ALA A 372 6.38 -4.93 -13.83
N ALA A 373 5.64 -4.01 -14.45
CA ALA A 373 4.23 -3.77 -14.14
C ALA A 373 3.29 -4.94 -14.48
N LYS A 374 3.70 -5.83 -15.39
CA LYS A 374 2.95 -7.03 -15.80
C LYS A 374 3.30 -8.28 -14.97
N GLY A 375 4.21 -8.18 -14.00
CA GLY A 375 4.57 -9.29 -13.11
C GLY A 375 3.36 -9.90 -12.39
N ASP A 376 3.50 -11.14 -11.91
CA ASP A 376 2.52 -11.70 -11.00
C ASP A 376 2.72 -11.11 -9.61
N TRP A 377 1.85 -10.17 -9.27
CA TRP A 377 1.87 -9.43 -8.03
C TRP A 377 0.92 -10.02 -6.97
N GLY A 378 0.39 -11.23 -7.20
CA GLY A 378 -0.30 -12.00 -6.17
C GLY A 378 0.67 -12.56 -5.11
N PRO A 379 0.14 -13.09 -3.99
CA PRO A 379 0.93 -13.94 -3.11
C PRO A 379 1.48 -15.11 -3.91
N LYS A 380 2.79 -15.38 -3.85
CA LYS A 380 3.37 -16.53 -4.53
C LYS A 380 3.05 -17.77 -3.71
N THR A 381 2.11 -18.60 -4.17
CA THR A 381 1.80 -19.87 -3.49
C THR A 381 3.03 -20.78 -3.53
N GLY A 382 3.59 -21.06 -2.35
CA GLY A 382 4.61 -22.10 -2.15
C GLY A 382 3.99 -23.47 -1.92
#